data_AF-A0ABD2FI18-F1
#
_entry.id   AF-A0ABD2FI18-F1
#
_cell.length_a   1.000
_cell.length_b   1.000
_cell.length_c   1.000
_cell.angle_alpha   90.00
_cell.angle_beta   90.00
_cell.angle_gamma   90.00
#
_symmetry.space_group_name_H-M   'P 1'
#
loop_
_entity.id
_entity.type
_entity.pdbx_description
1 polymer ?
#
loop_
_entity_poly.entity_id
_entity_poly.type
_entity_poly.pdbx_seq_one_letter_code
_entity_poly.pdbx_strand_id
1 'polypeptide(L)'
;MCWPYKQLAKLQQLETVLEPCRYISDLLGGEKFVSCSVVLPALCHLSRVMESSEDDPADMVTFKQTFRTDMEKRKDKTNIAWLRVVTALDPRFKDLKCLSRPDRAEVWHSITALLRGERPAQPEQPE
;
A
#
# COMPACT_ATOMS: atom_id res chain seq x y z
N MET A 1 -15.74 0.76 -39.45
CA MET A 1 -14.87 -0.29 -38.88
C MET A 1 -14.06 0.27 -37.71
N CYS A 2 -14.61 0.32 -36.50
CA CYS A 2 -13.96 0.94 -35.31
C CYS A 2 -13.70 -0.04 -34.15
N TRP A 3 -14.06 -1.32 -34.33
CA TRP A 3 -14.01 -2.34 -33.27
C TRP A 3 -12.59 -2.66 -32.77
N PRO A 4 -11.57 -2.86 -33.64
CA PRO A 4 -10.22 -3.22 -33.19
C PRO A 4 -9.56 -2.10 -32.36
N TYR A 5 -9.77 -0.85 -32.77
CA TYR A 5 -9.18 0.32 -32.13
C TYR A 5 -9.70 0.56 -30.72
N LYS A 6 -11.01 0.33 -30.48
CA LYS A 6 -11.59 0.46 -29.14
C LYS A 6 -11.04 -0.59 -28.17
N GLN A 7 -10.85 -1.83 -28.62
CA GLN A 7 -10.28 -2.89 -27.79
C GLN A 7 -8.79 -2.65 -27.50
N LEU A 8 -8.04 -2.18 -28.49
CA LEU A 8 -6.63 -1.82 -28.30
C LEU A 8 -6.47 -0.68 -27.28
N ALA A 9 -7.31 0.35 -27.35
CA ALA A 9 -7.29 1.45 -26.39
C ALA A 9 -7.59 0.98 -24.96
N LYS A 10 -8.54 0.05 -24.78
CA LYS A 10 -8.82 -0.56 -23.47
C LYS A 10 -7.63 -1.35 -22.94
N LEU A 11 -6.94 -2.11 -23.79
CA LEU A 11 -5.75 -2.87 -23.40
C LEU A 11 -4.60 -1.94 -22.99
N GLN A 12 -4.37 -0.86 -23.74
CA GLN A 12 -3.35 0.13 -23.40
C GLN A 12 -3.63 0.85 -22.07
N GLN A 13 -4.90 1.15 -21.79
CA GLN A 13 -5.30 1.70 -20.50
C GLN A 13 -5.06 0.71 -19.37
N LEU A 14 -5.39 -0.57 -19.57
CA LEU A 14 -5.14 -1.62 -18.59
C LEU A 14 -3.65 -1.82 -18.33
N GLU A 15 -2.83 -1.85 -19.38
CA GLU A 15 -1.36 -1.93 -19.27
C GLU A 15 -0.81 -0.76 -18.44
N THR A 16 -1.26 0.46 -18.72
CA THR A 16 -0.85 1.66 -17.99
C THR A 16 -1.20 1.58 -16.50
N VAL A 17 -2.39 1.08 -16.18
CA VAL A 17 -2.84 0.92 -14.78
C VAL A 17 -2.12 -0.22 -14.06
N LEU A 18 -1.70 -1.26 -14.79
CA LEU A 18 -0.96 -2.40 -14.22
C LEU A 18 0.54 -2.16 -14.10
N GLU A 19 1.09 -1.15 -14.76
CA GLU A 19 2.53 -0.85 -14.72
C GLU A 19 3.06 -0.66 -13.28
N PRO A 20 2.36 0.04 -12.37
CA PRO A 20 2.76 0.11 -10.96
C PRO A 20 2.71 -1.24 -10.23
N CYS A 21 1.82 -2.16 -10.62
CA CYS A 21 1.81 -3.54 -10.10
C CYS A 21 3.05 -4.31 -10.52
N ARG A 22 3.48 -4.15 -11.79
CA ARG A 22 4.70 -4.76 -12.31
C ARG A 22 5.91 -4.27 -11.52
N TYR A 23 6.07 -2.94 -11.43
CA TYR A 23 7.17 -2.33 -10.68
C TYR A 23 7.25 -2.81 -9.23
N ILE A 24 6.12 -2.86 -8.52
CA ILE A 24 6.10 -3.28 -7.12
C ILE A 24 6.36 -4.79 -6.98
N SER A 25 5.83 -5.60 -7.89
CA SER A 25 6.11 -7.05 -7.91
C SER A 25 7.60 -7.32 -8.11
N ASP A 26 8.24 -6.60 -9.03
CA ASP A 26 9.69 -6.71 -9.28
C ASP A 26 10.50 -6.21 -8.07
N LEU A 27 10.06 -5.12 -7.44
CA LEU A 27 10.72 -4.54 -6.27
C LEU A 27 10.66 -5.47 -5.05
N LEU A 28 9.51 -6.10 -4.80
CA LEU A 28 9.28 -6.90 -3.58
C LEU A 28 9.57 -8.39 -3.76
N GLY A 29 9.43 -8.91 -4.98
CA GLY A 29 9.56 -10.33 -5.30
C GLY A 29 10.70 -10.66 -6.26
N GLY A 30 11.45 -9.66 -6.76
CA GLY A 30 12.59 -9.88 -7.63
C GLY A 30 13.80 -10.48 -6.92
N GLU A 31 14.86 -10.77 -7.68
CA GLU A 31 16.08 -11.44 -7.19
C GLU A 31 16.94 -10.58 -6.24
N LYS A 32 16.57 -9.30 -6.04
CA LYS A 32 17.30 -8.36 -5.19
C LYS A 32 16.71 -8.37 -3.79
N PHE A 33 17.58 -8.52 -2.78
CA PHE A 33 17.18 -8.31 -1.39
C PHE A 33 16.76 -6.86 -1.17
N VAL A 34 15.54 -6.65 -0.70
CA VAL A 34 15.01 -5.34 -0.31
C VAL A 34 14.69 -5.31 1.19
N SER A 35 14.83 -4.13 1.80
CA SER A 35 14.44 -3.92 3.20
C SER A 35 12.91 -3.93 3.33
N CYS A 36 12.40 -4.53 4.41
CA CYS A 36 10.97 -4.55 4.72
C CYS A 36 10.36 -3.13 4.88
N SER A 37 11.18 -2.12 5.16
CA SER A 37 10.81 -0.70 5.20
C SER A 37 10.25 -0.16 3.87
N VAL A 38 10.48 -0.85 2.75
CA VAL A 38 9.99 -0.47 1.42
C VAL A 38 8.54 -0.93 1.20
N VAL A 39 8.09 -1.97 1.92
CA VAL A 39 6.79 -2.62 1.69
C VAL A 39 5.63 -1.65 1.91
N LEU A 40 5.60 -0.93 3.04
CA LEU A 40 4.51 -0.01 3.34
C LEU A 40 4.42 1.15 2.33
N PRO A 41 5.52 1.87 2.00
CA PRO A 41 5.51 2.86 0.92
C PRO A 41 5.00 2.30 -0.42
N ALA A 42 5.43 1.10 -0.81
CA ALA A 42 4.99 0.46 -2.04
C ALA A 42 3.48 0.17 -2.03
N LEU A 43 2.96 -0.42 -0.95
CA LEU A 43 1.52 -0.71 -0.81
C LEU A 43 0.68 0.58 -0.78
N CYS A 44 1.14 1.62 -0.09
CA CYS A 44 0.48 2.92 -0.10
C CYS A 44 0.47 3.56 -1.49
N HIS A 45 1.58 3.47 -2.23
CA HIS A 45 1.65 3.96 -3.60
C HIS A 45 0.65 3.22 -4.50
N LEU A 46 0.63 1.89 -4.42
CA LEU A 46 -0.30 1.06 -5.20
C LEU A 46 -1.76 1.39 -4.89
N SER A 47 -2.12 1.53 -3.61
CA SER A 47 -3.49 1.87 -3.20
C SER A 47 -3.93 3.23 -3.77
N ARG A 48 -3.03 4.23 -3.80
CA ARG A 48 -3.29 5.55 -4.38
C ARG A 48 -3.44 5.52 -5.90
N VAL A 49 -2.57 4.80 -6.61
CA VAL A 49 -2.69 4.65 -8.07
C VAL A 49 -4.00 3.97 -8.46
N MET A 50 -4.44 3.02 -7.63
CA MET A 50 -5.67 2.27 -7.85
C MET A 50 -6.93 3.03 -7.40
N GLU A 51 -6.81 4.28 -6.94
CA GLU A 51 -7.98 5.14 -6.73
C GLU A 51 -8.70 5.39 -8.06
N SER A 52 -10.02 5.23 -8.03
CA SER A 52 -10.88 5.61 -9.15
C SER A 52 -10.88 7.12 -9.31
N SER A 53 -10.78 7.57 -10.55
CA SER A 53 -10.96 8.97 -10.96
C SER A 53 -12.30 9.13 -11.66
N GLU A 54 -12.85 10.35 -11.65
CA GLU A 54 -14.03 10.70 -12.45
C GLU A 54 -13.78 10.55 -13.96
N ASP A 55 -12.50 10.62 -14.37
CA ASP A 55 -12.08 10.43 -15.76
C ASP A 55 -11.95 8.95 -16.16
N ASP A 56 -12.07 8.01 -15.22
CA ASP A 56 -11.92 6.59 -15.52
C ASP A 56 -13.15 6.04 -16.26
N PRO A 57 -12.96 5.26 -17.34
CA PRO A 57 -14.05 4.50 -17.94
C PRO A 57 -14.70 3.55 -16.92
N ALA A 58 -16.00 3.24 -17.09
CA ALA A 58 -16.75 2.38 -16.17
C ALA A 58 -16.09 1.01 -15.92
N ASP A 59 -15.52 0.39 -16.96
CA ASP A 59 -14.78 -0.86 -16.84
C ASP A 59 -13.53 -0.71 -15.93
N MET A 60 -12.86 0.44 -16.01
CA MET A 60 -11.67 0.75 -15.21
C MET A 60 -12.02 1.06 -13.76
N VAL A 61 -13.11 1.80 -13.53
CA VAL A 61 -13.65 2.02 -12.18
C VAL A 61 -13.93 0.68 -11.50
N THR A 62 -14.63 -0.23 -12.22
CA THR A 62 -14.95 -1.57 -11.73
C THR A 62 -13.68 -2.38 -11.42
N PHE A 63 -12.69 -2.36 -12.32
CA PHE A 63 -11.42 -3.02 -12.11
C PHE A 63 -10.69 -2.50 -10.87
N LYS A 64 -10.48 -1.18 -10.77
CA LYS A 64 -9.78 -0.53 -9.67
C LYS A 64 -10.45 -0.79 -8.32
N GLN A 65 -11.77 -0.70 -8.24
CA GLN A 65 -12.52 -0.99 -7.02
C GLN A 65 -12.41 -2.45 -6.60
N THR A 66 -12.51 -3.39 -7.56
CA THR A 66 -12.34 -4.82 -7.31
C THR A 66 -10.93 -5.12 -6.81
N PHE A 67 -9.91 -4.53 -7.46
CA PHE A 67 -8.51 -4.67 -7.08
C PHE A 67 -8.26 -4.15 -5.66
N ARG A 68 -8.74 -2.95 -5.33
CA ARG A 68 -8.60 -2.38 -3.98
C ARG A 68 -9.30 -3.22 -2.92
N THR A 69 -10.49 -3.72 -3.22
CA THR A 69 -11.23 -4.59 -2.30
C THR A 69 -10.46 -5.89 -2.02
N ASP A 70 -9.87 -6.50 -3.05
CA ASP A 70 -9.02 -7.68 -2.90
C ASP A 70 -7.74 -7.37 -2.10
N MET A 71 -7.10 -6.22 -2.36
CA MET A 71 -5.93 -5.77 -1.60
C MET A 71 -6.24 -5.51 -0.11
N GLU A 72 -7.37 -4.86 0.18
CA GLU A 72 -7.78 -4.58 1.57
C GLU A 72 -8.05 -5.88 2.35
N LYS A 73 -8.71 -6.88 1.73
CA LYS A 73 -8.90 -8.21 2.34
C LYS A 73 -7.59 -8.91 2.70
N ARG A 74 -6.49 -8.61 2.00
CA ARG A 74 -5.17 -9.20 2.27
C ARG A 74 -4.40 -8.45 3.35
N LYS A 75 -4.78 -7.20 3.67
CA LYS A 75 -4.12 -6.42 4.74
C LYS A 75 -4.30 -7.03 6.12
N ASP A 76 -5.41 -7.73 6.37
CA ASP A 76 -5.66 -8.43 7.63
C ASP A 76 -4.58 -9.48 7.97
N LYS A 77 -3.91 -10.02 6.95
CA LYS A 77 -2.80 -10.98 7.11
C LYS A 77 -1.44 -10.30 7.26
N THR A 78 -1.39 -8.97 7.15
CA THR A 78 -0.16 -8.18 7.14
C THR A 78 0.00 -7.45 8.47
N ASN A 79 1.17 -7.53 9.09
CA ASN A 79 1.46 -6.76 10.30
C ASN A 79 1.76 -5.28 9.94
N ILE A 80 0.70 -4.51 9.69
CA ILE A 80 0.78 -3.09 9.30
C ILE A 80 1.46 -2.26 10.40
N ALA A 81 1.22 -2.55 11.68
CA ALA A 81 1.86 -1.84 12.79
C ALA A 81 3.38 -2.01 12.78
N TRP A 82 3.87 -3.24 12.59
CA TRP A 82 5.30 -3.51 12.43
C TRP A 82 5.88 -2.82 11.19
N LEU A 83 5.18 -2.90 10.05
CA LEU A 83 5.59 -2.22 8.81
C LEU A 83 5.71 -0.71 8.98
N ARG A 84 4.79 -0.08 9.72
CA ARG A 84 4.84 1.35 10.05
C ARG A 84 6.11 1.70 10.85
N VAL A 85 6.45 0.89 11.86
CA VAL A 85 7.66 1.08 12.67
C VAL A 85 8.93 0.91 11.83
N VAL A 86 9.10 -0.21 11.12
CA VAL A 86 10.33 -0.44 10.33
C VAL A 86 10.49 0.57 9.19
N THR A 87 9.39 1.10 8.65
CA THR A 87 9.42 2.18 7.67
C THR A 87 9.90 3.49 8.31
N ALA A 88 9.40 3.84 9.49
CA ALA A 88 9.80 5.06 10.19
C ALA A 88 11.28 5.06 10.59
N LEU A 89 11.81 3.89 10.94
CA LEU A 89 13.21 3.72 11.34
C LEU A 89 14.18 3.74 10.15
N ASP A 90 13.69 3.63 8.90
CA ASP A 90 14.51 3.77 7.71
C ASP A 90 14.72 5.25 7.35
N PRO A 91 15.96 5.76 7.30
CA PRO A 91 16.24 7.17 6.99
C PRO A 91 15.63 7.65 5.67
N ARG A 92 15.43 6.75 4.69
CA ARG A 92 14.82 7.06 3.38
C ARG A 92 13.34 7.42 3.51
N PHE A 93 12.67 6.91 4.55
CA PHE A 93 11.23 7.02 4.74
C PHE A 93 10.82 7.65 6.08
N LYS A 94 11.75 8.20 6.86
CA LYS A 94 11.51 8.85 8.16
C LYS A 94 10.37 9.89 8.14
N ASP A 95 10.15 10.57 7.02
CA ASP A 95 9.07 11.57 6.91
C ASP A 95 7.67 10.93 6.79
N LEU A 96 7.60 9.61 6.60
CA LEU A 96 6.38 8.80 6.49
C LEU A 96 5.36 9.40 5.50
N LYS A 97 5.83 9.91 4.36
CA LYS A 97 4.99 10.57 3.33
C LYS A 97 3.91 9.66 2.75
N CYS A 98 4.05 8.35 2.89
CA CYS A 98 3.04 7.36 2.55
C CYS A 98 1.81 7.36 3.49
N LEU A 99 1.91 7.96 4.68
CA LEU A 99 0.84 8.01 5.69
C LEU A 99 0.20 9.40 5.80
N SER A 100 -1.01 9.46 6.37
CA SER A 100 -1.68 10.71 6.75
C SER A 100 -0.96 11.40 7.90
N ARG A 101 -1.14 12.71 8.09
CA ARG A 101 -0.49 13.42 9.22
C ARG A 101 -0.83 12.82 10.59
N PRO A 102 -2.09 12.47 10.90
CA PRO A 102 -2.44 11.79 12.16
C PRO A 102 -1.70 10.46 12.35
N ASP A 103 -1.69 9.60 11.32
CA ASP A 103 -1.01 8.29 11.38
C ASP A 103 0.49 8.45 11.65
N ARG A 104 1.14 9.47 11.08
CA ARG A 104 2.58 9.72 11.34
C ARG A 104 2.85 10.01 12.81
N ALA A 105 2.02 10.84 13.42
CA ALA A 105 2.15 11.19 14.83
C ALA A 105 1.96 9.95 15.72
N GLU A 106 0.97 9.11 15.40
CA GLU A 106 0.71 7.84 16.09
C GLU A 106 1.91 6.89 16.03
N VAL A 107 2.55 6.76 14.85
CA VAL A 107 3.74 5.90 14.69
C VAL A 107 4.90 6.38 15.54
N TRP A 108 5.20 7.69 15.52
CA TRP A 108 6.28 8.25 16.34
C TRP A 108 6.00 8.17 17.83
N HIS A 109 4.74 8.34 18.24
CA HIS A 109 4.31 8.11 19.61
C HIS A 109 4.56 6.66 20.04
N SER A 110 4.16 5.70 19.20
CA SER A 110 4.35 4.26 19.45
C SER A 110 5.83 3.89 19.58
N ILE A 111 6.69 4.41 18.71
CA ILE A 111 8.14 4.21 18.79
C ILE A 111 8.71 4.78 20.09
N THR A 112 8.25 5.98 20.48
CA THR A 112 8.70 6.63 21.72
C THR A 112 8.29 5.82 22.97
N ALA A 113 7.06 5.31 22.99
CA ALA A 113 6.56 4.44 24.06
C ALA A 113 7.39 3.15 24.17
N LEU A 114 7.69 2.51 23.02
CA LEU A 114 8.55 1.33 22.96
C LEU A 114 9.96 1.60 23.52
N LEU A 115 10.56 2.75 23.17
CA LEU A 115 11.88 3.16 23.69
C LEU A 115 11.86 3.44 25.19
N ARG A 116 10.72 3.86 25.75
CA ARG A 116 10.53 4.05 27.21
C ARG A 116 10.24 2.76 27.95
N GLY A 117 10.09 1.63 27.24
CA GLY A 117 9.72 0.34 27.84
C GLY A 117 8.25 0.27 28.26
N GLU A 118 7.41 1.19 27.79
CA GLU A 118 5.97 1.15 28.00
C GLU A 118 5.40 -0.04 27.19
N ARG A 119 4.91 -1.08 27.87
CA ARG A 119 4.25 -2.20 27.19
C ARG A 119 2.82 -1.81 26.83
N PRO A 120 2.31 -2.19 25.65
CA PRO A 120 0.89 -2.07 25.36
C PRO A 120 0.09 -2.80 26.44
N ALA A 121 -0.99 -2.17 26.94
CA ALA A 121 -1.91 -2.84 27.84
C ALA A 121 -2.44 -4.12 27.16
N GLN A 122 -2.16 -5.29 27.74
CA GLN A 122 -2.80 -6.52 27.28
C GLN A 122 -4.30 -6.44 27.61
N PRO A 123 -5.20 -6.82 26.68
CA PRO A 123 -6.60 -7.01 27.03
C PRO A 123 -6.69 -8.08 28.11
N GLU A 124 -7.38 -7.79 29.21
CA GLU A 124 -7.71 -8.78 30.24
C GLU A 124 -8.49 -9.92 29.58
N GLN A 125 -7.95 -11.14 29.64
CA GLN A 125 -8.71 -12.33 29.25
C GLN A 125 -9.71 -12.64 30.38
N PRO A 126 -11.02 -12.80 30.10
CA PRO A 126 -11.96 -13.28 31.09
C PRO A 126 -11.64 -14.74 31.47
N GLU A 127 -11.77 -15.05 32.76
CA GLU A 127 -11.66 -16.42 33.33
C GLU A 127 -12.68 -17.41 32.76
#